data_AF-A0A7Z1N7U0-F1
#
_entry.id   AF-A0A7Z1N7U0-F1
#
_cell.length_a   1.000
_cell.length_b   1.000
_cell.length_c   1.000
_cell.angle_alpha   90.00
_cell.angle_beta   90.00
_cell.angle_gamma   90.00
#
_symmetry.space_group_name_H-M   'P 1'
#
loop_
_entity.id
_entity.type
_entity.pdbx_description
1 polymer ?
#
loop_
_entity_poly.entity_id
_entity_poly.type
_entity_poly.pdbx_seq_one_letter_code
_entity_poly.pdbx_strand_id
1 'polypeptide(L)'
;MRTTAVLAAPALLGGCDWVVMNPSGDVARQQANLILWSTGLMLLIIVPVIVLTLLFAWKFRHTNEDAEYAPDWDHSTGLELVIWAAPLMIIIALGALTWISTHALDPYRPRARLAKGQPLAKTDKPLEIQVVSL
;
A
#
# COMPACT_ATOMS: atom_id res chain seq x y z
N MET A 1 2.37 33.21 -0.08
CA MET A 1 1.18 32.72 0.66
C MET A 1 0.52 31.48 0.06
N ARG A 2 0.41 31.33 -1.27
CA ARG A 2 -0.19 30.12 -1.87
C ARG A 2 0.68 28.86 -1.77
N THR A 3 2.00 28.99 -1.82
CA THR A 3 2.96 27.86 -1.74
C THR A 3 3.14 27.30 -0.33
N THR A 4 2.99 28.13 0.70
CA THR A 4 3.06 27.71 2.12
C THR A 4 1.89 26.82 2.52
N ALA A 5 0.72 26.96 1.90
CA ALA A 5 -0.45 26.12 2.16
C ALA A 5 -0.26 24.67 1.68
N VAL A 6 0.47 24.48 0.57
CA VAL A 6 0.73 23.15 0.00
C VAL A 6 1.69 22.34 0.88
N LEU A 7 2.66 23.00 1.51
CA LEU A 7 3.61 22.35 2.44
C LEU A 7 3.00 21.98 3.79
N ALA A 8 1.94 22.69 4.24
CA ALA A 8 1.27 22.41 5.51
C ALA A 8 0.24 21.27 5.40
N ALA A 9 -0.31 21.01 4.21
CA ALA A 9 -1.30 19.95 3.97
C ALA A 9 -0.86 18.54 4.40
N PRO A 10 0.36 18.05 4.11
CA PRO A 10 0.79 16.72 4.56
C PRO A 10 0.93 16.61 6.09
N ALA A 11 1.25 17.70 6.79
CA ALA A 11 1.33 17.71 8.25
C ALA A 11 -0.04 17.56 8.94
N LEU A 12 -1.11 17.99 8.26
CA LEU A 12 -2.50 17.85 8.74
C LEU A 12 -3.11 16.47 8.45
N LEU A 13 -2.48 15.65 7.61
CA LEU A 13 -2.90 14.28 7.30
C LEU A 13 -2.34 13.23 8.28
N GLY A 14 -1.59 13.66 9.31
CA GLY A 14 -1.07 12.76 10.33
C GLY A 14 -2.19 12.18 11.22
N GLY A 15 -2.32 10.85 11.27
CA GLY A 15 -3.21 10.18 12.23
C GLY A 15 -2.75 10.40 13.67
N CYS A 16 -3.65 10.87 14.54
CA CYS A 16 -3.32 11.28 15.91
C CYS A 16 -2.94 10.13 16.86
N ASP A 17 -3.35 8.90 16.55
CA ASP A 17 -2.99 7.72 17.35
C ASP A 17 -2.78 6.51 16.43
N TRP A 18 -1.53 6.16 16.18
CA TRP A 18 -1.12 5.09 15.25
C TRP A 18 -1.29 3.70 15.88
N VAL A 19 -2.43 3.42 16.53
CA VAL A 19 -2.62 2.21 17.35
C VAL A 19 -2.50 0.92 16.52
N VAL A 20 -2.95 0.94 15.27
CA VAL A 20 -2.83 -0.18 14.31
C VAL A 20 -1.36 -0.41 13.92
N MET A 21 -0.57 0.66 13.88
CA MET A 21 0.85 0.63 13.53
C MET A 21 1.77 0.52 14.76
N ASN A 22 1.20 0.52 15.98
CA ASN A 22 1.88 0.20 17.24
C ASN A 22 1.33 -1.11 17.85
N PRO A 23 1.58 -2.26 17.21
CA PRO A 23 1.01 -3.55 17.59
C PRO A 23 1.63 -4.12 18.87
N SER A 24 0.79 -4.50 19.82
CA SER A 24 1.21 -5.17 21.07
C SER A 24 1.36 -6.69 20.96
N GLY A 25 0.85 -7.31 19.88
CA GLY A 25 0.90 -8.76 19.64
C GLY A 25 1.64 -9.15 18.36
N ASP A 26 2.07 -10.42 18.24
CA ASP A 26 2.78 -10.91 17.05
C ASP A 26 1.89 -10.97 15.79
N VAL A 27 0.62 -11.35 15.94
CA VAL A 27 -0.36 -11.34 14.85
C VAL A 27 -0.63 -9.91 14.37
N ALA A 28 -0.87 -8.99 15.31
CA ALA A 28 -1.06 -7.57 14.98
C ALA A 28 0.18 -6.96 14.31
N ARG A 29 1.40 -7.38 14.69
CA ARG A 29 2.64 -7.00 14.00
C ARG A 29 2.68 -7.46 12.55
N GLN A 30 2.27 -8.69 12.28
CA GLN A 30 2.22 -9.21 10.92
C GLN A 30 1.18 -8.48 10.07
N GLN A 31 0.02 -8.14 10.63
CA GLN A 31 -0.99 -7.33 9.96
C GLN A 31 -0.52 -5.90 9.68
N ALA A 32 0.10 -5.24 10.66
CA ALA A 32 0.69 -3.91 10.50
C ALA A 32 1.75 -3.90 9.37
N ASN A 33 2.64 -4.90 9.34
CA ASN A 33 3.61 -5.04 8.26
C ASN A 33 2.94 -5.27 6.89
N LEU A 34 1.88 -6.06 6.83
CA LEU A 34 1.12 -6.29 5.59
C LEU A 34 0.52 -4.99 5.07
N ILE A 35 -0.05 -4.16 5.95
CA ILE A 35 -0.56 -2.83 5.58
C ILE A 35 0.58 -1.98 5.01
N LEU A 36 1.73 -1.89 5.68
CA LEU A 36 2.87 -1.11 5.20
C LEU A 36 3.37 -1.57 3.82
N TRP A 37 3.53 -2.88 3.63
CA TRP A 37 3.97 -3.43 2.35
C TRP A 37 2.93 -3.20 1.24
N SER A 38 1.65 -3.45 1.51
CA SER A 38 0.59 -3.28 0.52
C SER A 38 0.41 -1.81 0.12
N THR A 39 0.41 -0.88 1.09
CA THR A 39 0.39 0.56 0.81
C THR A 39 1.63 0.99 0.03
N GLY A 40 2.82 0.52 0.40
CA GLY A 40 4.06 0.82 -0.33
C GLY A 40 4.02 0.37 -1.79
N LEU A 41 3.53 -0.85 -2.05
CA LEU A 41 3.35 -1.39 -3.41
C LEU A 41 2.36 -0.55 -4.24
N MET A 42 1.26 -0.09 -3.64
CA MET A 42 0.30 0.79 -4.33
C MET A 42 0.91 2.17 -4.63
N LEU A 43 1.64 2.76 -3.67
CA LEU A 43 2.29 4.05 -3.84
C LEU A 43 3.34 4.06 -4.95
N LEU A 44 3.99 2.93 -5.23
CA LEU A 44 4.97 2.78 -6.30
C LEU A 44 4.42 3.21 -7.68
N ILE A 45 3.14 2.95 -7.97
CA ILE A 45 2.49 3.39 -9.22
C ILE A 45 1.85 4.77 -9.08
N ILE A 46 1.22 5.04 -7.93
CA ILE A 46 0.48 6.29 -7.72
C ILE A 46 1.41 7.51 -7.80
N VAL A 47 2.58 7.45 -7.17
CA VAL A 47 3.51 8.59 -7.10
C VAL A 47 4.02 8.99 -8.50
N PRO A 48 4.55 8.08 -9.34
CA PRO A 48 4.94 8.41 -10.71
C PRO A 48 3.80 8.98 -11.55
N VAL A 49 2.58 8.44 -11.43
CA VAL A 49 1.42 8.95 -12.18
C VAL A 49 1.11 10.40 -11.80
N ILE A 50 1.10 10.72 -10.50
CA ILE A 50 0.90 12.10 -10.02
C ILE A 50 2.01 13.02 -10.54
N VAL A 51 3.27 12.59 -10.44
CA VAL A 51 4.42 13.37 -10.92
C VAL A 51 4.31 13.64 -12.43
N LEU A 52 4.07 12.61 -13.24
CA LEU A 52 3.90 12.76 -14.69
C LEU A 52 2.74 13.67 -15.04
N THR A 53 1.61 13.57 -14.32
CA THR A 53 0.46 14.45 -14.52
C THR A 53 0.82 15.91 -14.28
N LEU A 54 1.52 16.20 -13.18
CA LEU A 54 1.97 17.57 -12.86
C LEU A 54 3.02 18.08 -13.86
N LEU A 55 3.96 17.21 -14.28
CA LEU A 55 4.97 17.54 -15.27
C LEU A 55 4.34 17.86 -16.62
N PHE A 56 3.39 17.05 -17.09
CA PHE A 56 2.69 17.32 -18.34
C PHE A 56 1.84 18.58 -18.27
N ALA A 57 1.10 18.79 -17.17
CA ALA A 57 0.33 20.01 -16.96
C ALA A 57 1.21 21.27 -16.98
N TRP A 58 2.44 21.21 -16.46
CA TRP A 58 3.36 22.33 -16.46
C TRP A 58 4.10 22.53 -17.80
N LYS A 59 4.58 21.42 -18.40
CA LYS A 59 5.36 21.43 -19.65
C LYS A 59 4.52 21.79 -20.87
N PHE A 60 3.30 21.25 -20.98
CA PHE A 60 2.42 21.45 -22.14
C PHE A 60 1.35 22.53 -21.89
N ARG A 61 1.62 23.48 -20.99
CA ARG A 61 0.70 24.62 -20.80
C ARG A 61 0.74 25.54 -22.03
N HIS A 62 -0.38 26.21 -22.30
CA HIS A 62 -0.54 27.16 -23.42
C HIS A 62 0.55 28.24 -23.51
N THR A 63 1.11 28.68 -22.38
CA THR A 63 2.16 29.72 -22.37
C THR A 63 3.55 29.22 -22.79
N ASN A 64 3.72 27.91 -23.04
CA ASN A 64 5.00 27.34 -23.42
C ASN A 64 5.02 27.04 -24.93
N GLU A 65 5.70 27.88 -25.71
CA GLU A 65 5.78 27.76 -27.18
C GLU A 65 6.89 26.80 -27.64
N ASP A 66 7.81 26.42 -26.75
CA ASP A 66 8.94 25.54 -27.07
C ASP A 66 8.58 24.04 -27.06
N ALA A 67 7.38 23.68 -26.61
CA ALA A 67 6.95 22.28 -26.53
C ALA A 67 6.44 21.78 -27.89
N GLU A 68 6.91 20.61 -28.31
CA GLU A 68 6.43 19.94 -29.53
C GLU A 68 4.92 19.64 -29.42
N TYR A 69 4.13 20.28 -30.28
CA TYR A 69 2.67 20.11 -30.34
C TYR A 69 2.31 19.16 -31.48
N ALA A 70 1.86 17.95 -31.13
CA ALA A 70 1.44 16.92 -32.07
C ALA A 70 -0.05 16.58 -31.85
N PRO A 71 -1.00 17.26 -32.52
CA PRO A 71 -2.43 17.11 -32.29
C PRO A 71 -3.02 15.79 -32.81
N ASP A 72 -2.40 15.19 -33.84
CA ASP A 72 -2.88 13.97 -34.49
C ASP A 72 -2.26 12.69 -33.89
N TRP A 73 -1.48 12.80 -32.82
CA TRP A 73 -0.89 11.65 -32.16
C TRP A 73 -1.85 11.09 -31.11
N ASP A 74 -2.51 9.98 -31.45
CA ASP A 74 -3.55 9.35 -30.64
C ASP A 74 -3.25 7.88 -30.28
N HIS A 75 -2.30 7.24 -30.96
CA HIS A 75 -1.99 5.83 -30.76
C HIS A 75 -0.51 5.53 -30.53
N SER A 76 -0.24 4.74 -29.49
CA SER A 76 1.08 4.17 -29.23
C SER A 76 0.97 2.83 -28.50
N THR A 77 1.20 1.75 -29.24
CA THR A 77 1.13 0.38 -28.72
C THR A 77 2.07 0.15 -27.54
N GLY A 78 3.26 0.77 -27.55
CA GLY A 78 4.22 0.66 -26.46
C GLY A 78 3.73 1.33 -25.17
N LEU A 79 3.15 2.52 -25.28
CA LEU A 79 2.62 3.27 -24.14
C LEU A 79 1.36 2.59 -23.58
N GLU A 80 0.46 2.12 -24.45
CA GLU A 80 -0.70 1.33 -24.06
C GLU A 80 -0.28 0.09 -23.27
N LEU A 81 0.68 -0.69 -23.79
CA LEU A 81 1.14 -1.90 -23.10
C LEU A 81 1.68 -1.60 -21.70
N VAL A 82 2.45 -0.52 -21.54
CA VAL A 82 3.00 -0.12 -20.22
C VAL A 82 1.88 0.29 -19.26
N ILE A 83 0.92 1.10 -19.71
CA ILE A 83 -0.20 1.57 -18.89
C ILE A 83 -1.08 0.41 -18.42
N TRP A 84 -1.25 -0.62 -19.24
CA TRP A 84 -1.99 -1.83 -18.86
C TRP A 84 -1.18 -2.79 -18.00
N ALA A 85 0.06 -3.08 -18.40
CA ALA A 85 0.88 -4.10 -17.75
C ALA A 85 1.34 -3.67 -16.36
N ALA A 86 1.70 -2.41 -16.15
CA ALA A 86 2.23 -1.96 -14.87
C ALA A 86 1.22 -2.13 -13.71
N PRO A 87 -0.04 -1.67 -13.81
CA PRO A 87 -1.06 -1.92 -12.79
C PRO A 87 -1.37 -3.41 -12.63
N LEU A 88 -1.47 -4.16 -13.74
CA LEU A 88 -1.75 -5.59 -13.71
C LEU A 88 -0.69 -6.38 -12.92
N MET A 89 0.60 -6.05 -13.10
CA MET A 89 1.68 -6.67 -12.34
C MET A 89 1.57 -6.42 -10.84
N ILE A 90 1.17 -5.21 -10.42
CA ILE A 90 0.98 -4.89 -9.00
C ILE A 90 -0.19 -5.68 -8.42
N ILE A 91 -1.30 -5.82 -9.15
CA ILE A 91 -2.44 -6.63 -8.70
C ILE A 91 -2.03 -8.10 -8.52
N ILE A 92 -1.22 -8.65 -9.43
CA ILE A 92 -0.68 -10.01 -9.29
C ILE A 92 0.18 -10.13 -8.02
N ALA A 93 1.08 -9.17 -7.78
CA ALA A 93 1.94 -9.16 -6.59
C ALA A 93 1.12 -9.05 -5.28
N LEU A 94 0.12 -8.16 -5.24
CA LEU A 94 -0.78 -8.01 -4.10
C LEU A 94 -1.66 -9.25 -3.91
N GLY A 95 -2.12 -9.87 -4.99
CA GLY A 95 -2.88 -11.13 -4.95
C GLY A 95 -2.07 -12.25 -4.31
N ALA A 96 -0.80 -12.42 -4.72
CA ALA A 96 0.12 -13.39 -4.13
C ALA A 96 0.39 -13.10 -2.64
N LEU A 97 0.67 -11.83 -2.29
CA LEU A 97 0.86 -11.41 -0.90
C LEU A 97 -0.38 -11.73 -0.05
N THR A 98 -1.56 -11.37 -0.56
CA THR A 98 -2.86 -11.58 0.11
C THR A 98 -3.10 -13.07 0.33
N TRP A 99 -2.92 -13.91 -0.70
CA TRP A 99 -3.08 -15.36 -0.59
C TRP A 99 -2.22 -15.97 0.51
N ILE A 100 -0.93 -15.63 0.53
CA ILE A 100 0.02 -16.12 1.53
C ILE A 100 -0.39 -15.64 2.92
N SER A 101 -0.71 -14.35 3.04
CA SER A 101 -1.07 -13.76 4.33
C SER A 101 -2.34 -14.34 4.92
N THR A 102 -3.38 -14.61 4.12
CA THR A 102 -4.62 -15.21 4.58
C THR A 102 -4.39 -16.60 5.17
N HIS A 103 -3.54 -17.42 4.52
CA HIS A 103 -3.21 -18.76 5.03
C HIS A 103 -2.24 -18.74 6.23
N ALA A 104 -1.42 -17.69 6.33
CA ALA A 104 -0.47 -17.55 7.43
C ALA A 104 -1.12 -16.99 8.70
N LEU A 105 -2.11 -16.10 8.55
CA LEU A 105 -2.80 -15.41 9.65
C LEU A 105 -4.21 -15.97 9.94
N ASP A 106 -4.53 -17.18 9.47
CA ASP A 106 -5.79 -17.85 9.74
C ASP A 106 -6.00 -18.04 11.28
N PRO A 107 -7.07 -17.47 11.88
CA PRO A 107 -7.38 -17.62 13.30
C PRO A 107 -7.54 -19.07 13.77
N TYR A 108 -8.00 -19.97 12.89
CA TYR A 108 -8.27 -21.37 13.24
C TYR A 108 -7.03 -22.25 13.26
N ARG A 109 -5.90 -21.75 12.74
CA ARG A 109 -4.64 -22.48 12.72
C ARG A 109 -4.01 -22.50 14.13
N PRO A 110 -3.66 -23.67 14.68
CA PRO A 110 -2.94 -23.74 15.94
C PRO A 110 -1.63 -22.96 15.86
N ARG A 111 -1.45 -22.01 16.79
CA ARG A 111 -0.24 -21.19 16.83
C ARG A 111 0.96 -22.05 17.21
N ALA A 112 2.09 -21.83 16.53
CA ALA A 112 3.37 -22.46 16.87
C ALA A 112 4.31 -21.51 17.66
N ARG A 113 3.92 -20.25 17.84
CA ARG A 113 4.77 -19.17 18.34
C ARG A 113 3.95 -18.08 19.05
N LEU A 114 4.53 -17.48 20.10
CA LEU A 114 3.96 -16.33 20.84
C LEU A 114 4.47 -14.98 20.34
N ALA A 115 5.75 -14.92 19.99
CA ALA A 115 6.42 -13.74 19.42
C ALA A 115 7.59 -14.19 18.54
N LYS A 116 8.05 -13.35 17.60
CA LYS A 116 9.28 -13.60 16.82
C LYS A 116 10.43 -14.11 17.71
N GLY A 117 10.83 -15.37 17.50
CA GLY A 117 11.90 -16.04 18.27
C GLY A 117 11.47 -16.77 19.55
N GLN A 118 10.20 -16.72 19.93
CA GLN A 118 9.65 -17.41 21.11
C GLN A 118 8.66 -18.52 20.68
N PRO A 119 9.16 -19.76 20.45
CA PRO A 119 8.31 -20.89 20.16
C PRO A 119 7.44 -21.24 21.38
N LEU A 120 6.23 -21.73 21.13
CA LEU A 120 5.37 -22.27 22.19
C LEU A 120 6.00 -23.54 22.76
N ALA A 121 6.05 -23.66 24.09
CA ALA A 121 6.40 -24.93 24.71
C ALA A 121 5.31 -25.95 24.34
N LYS A 122 5.71 -27.17 23.96
CA LYS A 122 4.77 -28.23 23.53
C LYS A 122 3.73 -28.63 24.59
N THR A 123 3.89 -28.15 25.82
CA THR A 123 3.05 -28.47 26.99
C THR A 123 2.01 -27.38 27.29
N ASP A 124 2.11 -26.19 26.68
CA ASP A 124 1.16 -25.10 26.92
C ASP A 124 -0.16 -25.36 26.19
N LYS A 125 -1.21 -25.66 26.97
CA LYS A 125 -2.57 -25.78 26.43
C LYS A 125 -3.14 -24.38 26.14
N PRO A 126 -3.81 -24.18 24.99
CA PRO A 126 -4.48 -22.91 24.71
C PRO A 126 -5.60 -22.66 25.74
N LEU A 127 -5.74 -21.40 26.16
CA LEU A 127 -6.86 -20.98 27.02
C LEU A 127 -8.13 -20.87 26.15
N GLU A 128 -9.12 -21.70 26.46
CA GLU A 128 -10.43 -21.68 25.82
C GLU A 128 -11.29 -20.57 26.43
N ILE A 129 -11.73 -19.62 25.61
CA ILE A 129 -12.59 -18.50 26.01
C ILE A 129 -13.86 -18.55 25.17
N GLN A 130 -15.02 -18.65 25.83
CA GLN A 130 -16.32 -18.58 25.14
C GLN A 130 -16.78 -17.13 25.07
N VAL A 131 -17.06 -16.65 23.85
CA VAL A 131 -17.56 -15.29 23.61
C VAL A 131 -19.02 -15.41 23.18
N VAL A 132 -19.94 -14.81 23.94
CA VAL A 132 -21.37 -14.74 23.63
C VAL A 132 -21.75 -13.27 23.42
N SER A 133 -22.19 -12.92 22.22
CA SER A 133 -22.79 -11.61 21.95
C SER A 133 -24.28 -11.66 22.34
N LEU A 134 -24.63 -11.02 23.46
CA LEU A 134 -25.98 -10.95 24.03
C LEU A 134 -26.87 -9.91 23.33
#